data_AF-A0A1M6CUU2-F1
#
_entry.id   AF-A0A1M6CUU2-F1
#
_cell.length_a   1.000
_cell.length_b   1.000
_cell.length_c   1.000
_cell.angle_alpha   90.00
_cell.angle_beta   90.00
_cell.angle_gamma   90.00
#
_symmetry.space_group_name_H-M   'P 1'
#
loop_
_entity.id
_entity.type
_entity.pdbx_description
1 polymer ?
#
loop_
_entity_poly.entity_id
_entity_poly.type
_entity_poly.pdbx_seq_one_letter_code
_entity_poly.pdbx_strand_id
1 'polypeptide(L)' 'MYVNYHDRVEKLPEENPTIGILLCAGKNDSAVKMTLPEGNKTILASEYKLYLPTTEQLVGEINEAKELVKKAGHSIN' A
#
# COMPACT_ATOMS: atom_id res chain seq x y z
N MET A 1 -3.51 -10.00 7.51
CA MET A 1 -3.94 -11.40 7.67
C MET A 1 -4.94 -11.85 6.59
N TYR A 2 -5.72 -10.96 5.98
CA TYR A 2 -6.73 -11.32 4.96
C TYR A 2 -6.15 -11.67 3.56
N VAL A 3 -5.11 -10.97 3.13
CA VAL A 3 -4.47 -11.15 1.80
C VAL A 3 -3.92 -12.56 1.61
N ASN A 4 -3.19 -13.08 2.61
CA ASN A 4 -2.61 -14.41 2.56
C ASN A 4 -3.69 -15.51 2.56
N TYR A 5 -4.84 -15.28 3.20
CA TYR A 5 -5.95 -16.22 3.18
C TYR A 5 -6.58 -16.23 1.79
N HIS A 6 -6.90 -15.05 1.24
CA HIS A 6 -7.49 -14.92 -0.09
C HIS A 6 -6.62 -15.60 -1.16
N ASP A 7 -5.31 -15.30 -1.18
CA ASP A 7 -4.36 -15.91 -2.13
C ASP A 7 -4.27 -17.44 -2.03
N ARG A 8 -4.56 -18.02 -0.86
CA ARG A 8 -4.45 -19.47 -0.62
C ARG A 8 -5.74 -20.24 -0.83
N VAL A 9 -6.89 -19.60 -0.60
CA VAL A 9 -8.17 -20.30 -0.43
C VAL A 9 -9.23 -19.84 -1.43
N GLU A 10 -9.25 -18.55 -1.78
CA GLU A 10 -10.33 -17.96 -2.59
C GLU A 10 -9.88 -17.65 -4.02
N LYS A 11 -8.60 -17.31 -4.19
CA LYS A 11 -8.05 -16.87 -5.47
C LYS A 11 -8.02 -17.99 -6.52
N LEU A 12 -8.42 -17.68 -7.74
CA LEU A 12 -8.30 -18.58 -8.89
C LEU A 12 -6.86 -18.63 -9.44
N PRO A 13 -6.46 -19.72 -10.11
CA PRO A 13 -5.09 -19.88 -10.64
C PRO A 13 -4.65 -18.78 -11.63
N GLU A 14 -5.58 -18.24 -12.41
CA GLU A 14 -5.35 -17.23 -13.44
C GLU A 14 -5.27 -15.79 -12.89
N GLU A 15 -5.62 -15.58 -11.63
CA GLU A 15 -5.64 -14.24 -11.04
C GLU A 15 -4.27 -13.78 -10.57
N ASN A 16 -4.01 -12.48 -10.76
CA ASN A 16 -2.83 -11.82 -10.24
C ASN A 16 -2.79 -11.92 -8.69
N PRO A 17 -1.59 -11.89 -8.07
CA PRO A 17 -1.45 -11.87 -6.61
C PRO A 17 -2.28 -10.75 -5.96
N THR A 18 -2.95 -11.06 -4.85
CA THR A 18 -3.79 -10.08 -4.15
C THR A 18 -2.94 -8.97 -3.56
N ILE A 19 -3.27 -7.71 -3.86
CA ILE A 19 -2.62 -6.54 -3.28
C ILE A 19 -3.32 -6.17 -1.97
N GLY A 20 -2.54 -5.95 -0.92
CA GLY A 20 -3.01 -5.56 0.40
C GLY A 20 -2.44 -4.24 0.88
N ILE A 21 -3.19 -3.52 1.71
CA ILE A 21 -2.68 -2.37 2.46
C ILE A 21 -2.79 -2.68 3.96
N LEU A 22 -1.67 -2.56 4.66
CA LEU A 22 -1.61 -2.60 6.11
C LEU A 22 -1.59 -1.17 6.63
N LEU A 23 -2.66 -0.77 7.32
CA LEU A 23 -2.77 0.54 7.94
C LEU A 23 -2.13 0.51 9.33
N CYS A 24 -1.09 1.33 9.53
CA CYS A 24 -0.36 1.44 10.80
C CYS A 24 -0.66 2.77 11.48
N ALA A 25 -0.82 2.76 12.82
CA ALA A 25 -1.07 3.99 13.60
C ALA A 25 0.13 4.95 13.66
N GLY A 26 1.29 4.45 13.23
CA GLY A 26 2.55 5.18 13.12
C GLY A 26 3.56 4.31 12.38
N LYS A 27 4.66 4.92 11.95
CA LYS A 27 5.68 4.31 11.10
C LYS A 27 6.57 3.33 11.88
N ASN A 28 6.04 2.17 12.28
CA ASN A 28 6.82 1.09 12.89
C ASN A 28 7.22 0.03 11.84
N ASP A 29 8.22 0.38 11.04
CA ASP A 29 8.74 -0.47 9.97
C ASP A 29 9.28 -1.81 10.49
N SER A 30 9.77 -1.88 11.73
CA SER A 30 10.28 -3.11 12.33
C SER A 30 9.18 -4.13 12.62
N ALA A 31 8.06 -3.69 13.20
CA ALA A 31 6.91 -4.56 13.44
C ALA A 31 6.29 -5.06 12.11
N VAL A 32 6.25 -4.20 11.08
CA VAL A 32 5.79 -4.57 9.74
C VAL A 32 6.71 -5.63 9.11
N LYS A 33 8.03 -5.44 9.16
CA LYS A 33 8.99 -6.41 8.61
C LYS A 33 8.95 -7.77 9.31
N MET A 34 8.76 -7.81 10.63
CA MET A 34 8.67 -9.08 11.37
C MET A 34 7.34 -9.82 11.13
N THR A 35 6.28 -9.12 10.73
CA THR A 35 4.95 -9.72 10.53
C THR A 35 4.70 -10.16 9.09
N LEU A 36 5.42 -9.60 8.12
CA LEU A 36 5.31 -9.95 6.71
C LEU A 36 6.35 -11.00 6.32
N PRO A 37 6.01 -11.93 5.40
CA PRO A 37 6.99 -12.87 4.86
C PRO A 37 8.17 -12.15 4.20
N GLU A 38 9.36 -12.75 4.27
CA GLU A 38 10.54 -12.25 3.55
C GLU A 38 10.23 -12.16 2.05
N GLY A 39 10.49 -10.97 1.47
CA GLY A 39 10.23 -10.73 0.05
C GLY A 39 8.78 -10.39 -0.33
N ASN A 40 7.90 -10.09 0.64
CA ASN A 40 6.55 -9.61 0.36
C ASN A 40 6.55 -8.32 -0.51
N LYS A 41 5.92 -8.41 -1.69
CA LYS A 41 5.77 -7.29 -2.65
C LYS A 41 4.32 -6.85 -2.84
N THR A 42 3.36 -7.58 -2.27
CA THR A 42 1.93 -7.38 -2.53
C THR A 42 1.23 -6.68 -1.37
N ILE A 43 1.76 -6.79 -0.15
CA ILE A 43 1.24 -6.06 1.02
C ILE A 43 2.07 -4.80 1.26
N LEU A 44 1.46 -3.63 1.07
CA LEU A 44 2.04 -2.32 1.32
C LEU A 44 1.67 -1.83 2.71
N ALA A 45 2.60 -1.23 3.45
CA ALA A 45 2.28 -0.60 4.72
C ALA A 45 2.16 0.92 4.54
N SER A 46 1.09 1.49 5.07
CA SER A 46 0.88 2.94 5.06
C SER A 46 0.41 3.40 6.44
N GLU A 47 0.88 4.57 6.84
CA GLU A 47 0.38 5.22 8.04
C GLU A 47 -1.06 5.69 7.81
N TYR A 48 -1.93 5.48 8.81
CA TYR A 48 -3.29 6.03 8.80
C TYR A 48 -3.35 7.26 9.70
N LYS A 49 -4.00 8.32 9.20
CA LYS A 49 -4.27 9.54 9.98
C LYS A 49 -5.66 9.38 10.62
N LEU A 50 -5.75 9.57 11.94
CA LEU A 50 -7.00 9.45 12.70
C LEU A 50 -8.00 10.58 12.43
N TYR A 51 -7.53 11.70 11.89
CA TYR A 51 -8.35 12.84 11.55
C TYR A 51 -8.55 12.93 10.04
N LEU A 52 -9.75 13.33 9.63
CA LEU A 52 -10.03 13.67 8.24
C LEU A 52 -9.24 14.94 7.88
N PRO A 53 -8.44 14.94 6.81
CA PRO A 53 -7.72 16.13 6.38
C PRO A 53 -8.68 17.24 5.97
N THR A 54 -8.21 18.49 5.98
CA THR A 54 -8.98 19.57 5.34
C THR A 54 -9.02 19.37 3.83
N THR A 55 -9.96 20.05 3.15
CA THR A 55 -10.07 20.00 1.69
C THR A 55 -8.76 20.40 1.02
N GLU A 56 -8.10 21.44 1.51
CA GLU A 56 -6.84 21.96 0.96
C GLU A 56 -5.71 20.93 1.11
N GLN A 57 -5.62 20.28 2.29
CA GLN A 57 -4.64 19.23 2.54
C GLN A 57 -4.87 18.02 1.64
N LEU A 58 -6.13 17.58 1.49
CA LEU A 58 -6.48 16.46 0.61
C LEU A 58 -6.13 16.75 -0.85
N VAL A 59 -6.44 17.95 -1.34
CA VAL A 59 -6.09 18.37 -2.71
C VAL A 59 -4.57 18.38 -2.89
N GLY A 60 -3.82 18.85 -1.89
CA GLY A 60 -2.35 18.82 -1.89
C GLY A 60 -1.78 17.40 -2.05
N GLU A 61 -2.21 16.48 -1.19
CA GLU A 61 -1.78 15.07 -1.19
C GLU A 61 -2.10 14.38 -2.52
N ILE A 62 -3.28 14.63 -3.11
CA ILE A 62 -3.67 14.09 -4.43
C ILE A 62 -2.76 14.62 -5.54
N ASN A 63 -2.44 15.91 -5.53
CA ASN A 63 -1.58 16.51 -6.55
C ASN A 63 -0.15 16.01 -6.45
N GLU A 64 0.39 15.88 -5.23
CA GLU A 64 1.70 15.28 -5.00
C GLU A 64 1.77 13.83 -5.51
N ALA A 65 0.76 13.01 -5.18
CA ALA A 65 0.66 11.64 -5.68
C ALA A 65 0.63 11.57 -7.21
N LYS A 66 -0.12 12.47 -7.88
CA LYS A 66 -0.15 12.56 -9.34
C LYS A 66 1.22 12.87 -9.94
N GLU A 67 1.96 13.81 -9.35
CA GLU A 67 3.30 14.17 -9.84
C GLU A 67 4.31 13.03 -9.65
N LEU A 68 4.23 12.29 -8.54
CA LEU A 68 5.05 11.10 -8.30
C LEU A 68 4.82 10.03 -9.38
N VAL A 69 3.56 9.75 -9.73
CA VAL A 69 3.21 8.79 -10.78
C VAL A 69 3.70 9.25 -12.15
N LYS A 70 3.56 10.54 -12.49
CA LYS A 70 4.07 11.09 -13.75
C LYS A 70 5.58 10.96 -13.90
N LYS A 71 6.33 11.23 -12.83
CA LYS A 71 7.81 11.08 -12.80
C LYS A 71 8.24 9.63 -12.96
N ALA A 72 7.56 8.70 -12.27
CA ALA A 72 7.83 7.27 -12.39
C ALA A 72 7.57 6.76 -13.83
N GLY A 73 6.52 7.25 -14.49
CA GLY A 73 6.21 6.89 -15.88
C GLY A 73 7.20 7.45 -16.93
N HIS A 74 7.87 8.56 -16.66
CA HIS A 74 8.89 9.13 -17.56
C HIS A 74 10.27 8.49 -17.44
N SER A 75 10.52 7.68 -16.42
CA SER A 75 11.83 7.03 -16.19
C SER A 75 11.92 5.62 -16.81
N ILE A 76 10.91 5.20 -17.59
CA ILE A 76 10.81 3.88 -18.21
C ILE A 76 10.97 3.95 -19.76
N ASN A 77 11.25 5.12 -20.34
CA ASN A 77 11.55 5.29 -21.77
C ASN A 77 12.99 5.76 -22.00
#